data_AF-A0A935ASU9-F1
#
_entry.id   AF-A0A935ASU9-F1
#
_cell.length_a   1.000
_cell.length_b   1.000
_cell.length_c   1.000
_cell.angle_alpha   90.00
_cell.angle_beta   90.00
_cell.angle_gamma   90.00
#
_symmetry.space_group_name_H-M   'P 1'
#
loop_
_entity.id
_entity.type
_entity.pdbx_description
1 polymer ?
#
loop_
_entity_poly.entity_id
_entity_poly.type
_entity_poly.pdbx_seq_one_letter_code
_entity_poly.pdbx_strand_id
1 'polypeptide(L)'
;MLGLKQLAALDHPGGSIRERRIELGWTQAELAEQSGVPQADISRIENGRLDARWSTLQRLLAALAGAHTPRRSLANGRRVTTAPAPSSKWTPPAAVEPIRRPAR
;
A
#
# COMPACT_ATOMS: atom_id res chain seq x y z
N MET A 1 -17.05 -0.72 22.17
CA MET A 1 -17.14 -1.29 20.81
C MET A 1 -17.53 -0.17 19.87
N LEU A 2 -16.63 0.31 18.99
CA LEU A 2 -17.03 1.25 17.95
C LEU A 2 -17.98 0.52 17.00
N GLY A 3 -19.25 0.93 17.00
CA GLY A 3 -20.27 0.34 16.16
C GLY A 3 -20.00 0.62 14.69
N LEU A 4 -20.09 -0.44 13.87
CA LEU A 4 -20.02 -0.48 12.40
C LEU A 4 -20.91 0.54 11.66
N LYS A 5 -21.78 1.26 12.39
CA LYS A 5 -22.66 2.32 11.86
C LYS A 5 -21.99 3.68 11.69
N GLN A 6 -20.85 3.97 12.34
CA GLN A 6 -20.21 5.30 12.23
C GLN A 6 -19.45 5.53 10.91
N LEU A 7 -19.15 4.48 10.14
CA LEU A 7 -18.41 4.62 8.88
C LEU A 7 -19.24 5.16 7.72
N ALA A 8 -20.57 5.01 7.79
CA ALA A 8 -21.48 5.59 6.80
C ALA A 8 -21.62 7.12 6.95
N ALA A 9 -21.13 7.70 8.05
CA ALA A 9 -21.15 9.14 8.32
C ALA A 9 -19.81 9.83 8.05
N LEU A 10 -18.78 9.09 7.64
CA LEU A 10 -17.48 9.64 7.30
C LEU A 10 -17.40 9.78 5.78
N ASP A 11 -17.38 11.02 5.31
CA ASP A 11 -17.31 11.46 3.91
C ASP A 11 -16.07 10.88 3.14
N HIS A 12 -15.19 10.15 3.84
CA HIS A 12 -14.00 9.51 3.29
C HIS A 12 -13.51 8.30 4.12
N PRO A 13 -14.11 7.10 3.97
CA PRO A 13 -13.68 5.90 4.71
C PRO A 13 -12.21 5.51 4.44
N GLY A 14 -11.68 5.85 3.26
CA GLY A 14 -10.27 5.67 2.92
C GLY A 14 -9.31 6.48 3.79
N GLY A 15 -9.71 7.70 4.20
CA GLY A 15 -8.92 8.55 5.09
C GLY A 15 -8.76 7.93 6.47
N SER A 16 -9.85 7.45 7.06
CA SER A 16 -9.83 6.82 8.39
C SER A 16 -9.04 5.50 8.41
N ILE A 17 -9.09 4.72 7.32
CA ILE A 17 -8.26 3.52 7.15
C ILE A 17 -6.77 3.90 7.18
N ARG A 18 -6.39 4.94 6.45
CA ARG A 18 -5.01 5.43 6.39
C ARG A 18 -4.53 5.92 7.75
N GLU A 19 -5.32 6.75 8.43
CA GLU A 19 -4.99 7.28 9.76
C GLU A 19 -4.76 6.15 10.74
N ARG A 20 -5.69 5.20 10.84
CA ARG A 20 -5.57 4.07 11.76
C ARG A 20 -4.36 3.20 11.45
N ARG A 21 -4.08 2.95 10.17
CA ARG A 21 -2.88 2.21 9.75
C ARG A 21 -1.59 2.91 10.21
N ILE A 22 -1.54 4.24 10.10
CA ILE A 22 -0.38 5.05 10.52
C ILE A 22 -0.23 5.04 12.04
N GLU A 23 -1.32 5.14 12.80
CA GLU A 23 -1.31 5.02 14.27
C GLU A 23 -0.73 3.68 14.74
N LEU A 24 -1.02 2.60 14.02
CA LEU A 24 -0.45 1.27 14.27
C LEU A 24 1.01 1.12 13.82
N GLY A 25 1.53 2.10 13.07
CA GLY A 25 2.88 2.08 12.49
C GLY A 25 3.02 1.10 11.33
N TRP A 26 1.92 0.78 10.64
CA TRP A 26 1.90 -0.20 9.56
C TRP A 26 2.11 0.44 8.19
N THR A 27 2.77 -0.30 7.30
CA THR A 27 2.81 -0.05 5.86
C THR A 27 1.53 -0.55 5.19
N GLN A 28 1.26 -0.09 3.95
CA GLN A 28 0.14 -0.63 3.16
C GLN A 28 0.32 -2.13 2.86
N ALA A 29 1.56 -2.61 2.74
CA ALA A 29 1.87 -4.02 2.54
C ALA A 29 1.51 -4.85 3.79
N GLU A 30 1.83 -4.37 4.99
CA GLU A 30 1.43 -5.05 6.23
C GLU A 30 -0.10 -5.09 6.38
N LEU A 31 -0.81 -4.00 6.05
CA LEU A 31 -2.28 -4.04 6.02
C LEU A 31 -2.81 -5.02 4.95
N ALA A 32 -2.14 -5.15 3.81
CA ALA A 32 -2.47 -6.12 2.78
C ALA A 32 -2.35 -7.56 3.29
N GLU A 33 -1.25 -7.87 3.97
CA GLU A 33 -1.04 -9.19 4.59
C GLU A 33 -2.11 -9.52 5.62
N GLN A 34 -2.46 -8.57 6.49
CA GLN A 34 -3.43 -8.79 7.56
C GLN A 34 -4.88 -8.87 7.08
N SER A 35 -5.25 -8.11 6.04
CA SER A 35 -6.62 -8.09 5.51
C SER A 35 -6.83 -9.07 4.35
N GLY A 36 -5.75 -9.52 3.72
CA GLY A 36 -5.72 -10.23 2.44
C GLY A 36 -6.19 -9.38 1.24
N VAL A 37 -6.31 -8.06 1.40
CA VAL A 37 -6.68 -7.14 0.31
C VAL A 37 -5.40 -6.72 -0.41
N PRO A 38 -5.34 -6.71 -1.76
CA PRO A 38 -4.12 -6.32 -2.46
C PRO A 38 -3.64 -4.92 -2.08
N GLN A 39 -2.33 -4.74 -1.89
CA GLN A 39 -1.73 -3.45 -1.55
C GLN A 39 -2.11 -2.34 -2.55
N ALA A 40 -2.18 -2.66 -3.84
CA ALA A 40 -2.59 -1.71 -4.87
C ALA A 40 -4.03 -1.20 -4.66
N ASP A 41 -4.94 -2.08 -4.23
CA ASP A 41 -6.31 -1.71 -3.93
C ASP A 41 -6.39 -0.86 -2.67
N ILE A 42 -5.64 -1.22 -1.63
CA ILE A 42 -5.49 -0.41 -0.41
C ILE A 42 -5.00 1.00 -0.76
N SER A 43 -3.99 1.12 -1.61
CA SER A 43 -3.48 2.41 -2.06
C SER A 43 -4.55 3.24 -2.77
N ARG A 44 -5.35 2.63 -3.64
CA ARG A 44 -6.45 3.36 -4.31
C ARG A 44 -7.54 3.78 -3.32
N ILE A 45 -7.89 2.91 -2.37
CA ILE A 45 -8.88 3.17 -1.32
C ILE A 45 -8.43 4.33 -0.44
N GLU A 46 -7.20 4.29 0.08
CA GLU A 46 -6.65 5.35 0.93
C GLU A 46 -6.51 6.71 0.22
N ASN A 47 -6.47 6.71 -1.11
CA ASN A 47 -6.42 7.93 -1.93
C ASN A 47 -7.79 8.35 -2.50
N GLY A 48 -8.89 7.69 -2.11
CA GLY A 48 -10.23 8.00 -2.61
C GLY A 48 -10.47 7.67 -4.09
N ARG A 49 -9.64 6.81 -4.69
CA ARG A 49 -9.63 6.48 -6.13
C ARG A 49 -10.33 5.17 -6.50
N LEU A 50 -10.83 4.43 -5.52
CA LEU A 50 -11.56 3.18 -5.74
C LEU A 50 -12.90 3.24 -5.03
N ASP A 51 -13.97 2.95 -5.76
CA ASP A 51 -15.28 2.68 -5.17
C ASP A 51 -15.25 1.27 -4.56
N ALA A 52 -14.72 1.18 -3.35
CA ALA A 52 -14.48 -0.09 -2.70
C ALA A 52 -15.78 -0.79 -2.35
N ARG A 53 -15.88 -2.06 -2.72
CA ARG A 53 -16.97 -2.92 -2.25
C ARG A 53 -17.00 -2.92 -0.72
N TRP A 54 -18.20 -2.90 -0.16
CA TRP A 54 -18.40 -2.96 1.30
C TRP A 54 -17.64 -4.12 1.95
N SER A 55 -17.63 -5.29 1.31
CA SER A 55 -16.88 -6.46 1.76
C SER A 55 -15.36 -6.21 1.88
N THR A 56 -14.79 -5.40 0.98
CA THR A 56 -13.37 -5.03 1.02
C THR A 56 -13.09 -4.11 2.19
N LEU A 57 -13.95 -3.09 2.40
CA LEU A 57 -13.85 -2.20 3.55
C LEU A 57 -13.96 -2.97 4.88
N GLN A 58 -14.92 -3.90 4.98
CA GLN A 58 -15.07 -4.74 6.18
C GLN A 58 -13.81 -5.53 6.52
N ARG A 59 -13.14 -6.11 5.52
CA ARG A 59 -11.87 -6.85 5.73
C ARG A 59 -10.74 -5.95 6.23
N LEU A 60 -10.62 -4.75 5.67
CA LEU A 60 -9.62 -3.78 6.11
C LEU A 60 -9.89 -3.33 7.55
N LEU A 61 -11.14 -3.02 7.87
CA LEU A 61 -11.54 -2.58 9.20
C LEU A 61 -11.37 -3.70 10.25
N ALA A 62 -11.72 -4.93 9.90
CA ALA A 62 -11.51 -6.08 10.77
C ALA A 62 -10.01 -6.27 11.09
N ALA A 63 -9.15 -6.14 10.08
CA ALA A 63 -7.70 -6.20 10.28
C ALA A 63 -7.19 -5.08 11.20
N LEU A 64 -7.70 -3.85 11.05
CA LEU A 64 -7.31 -2.69 11.85
C LEU A 64 -7.87 -2.69 13.29
N ALA A 65 -8.99 -3.38 13.51
CA ALA A 65 -9.66 -3.48 14.82
C ALA A 65 -9.05 -4.56 15.73
N GLY A 66 -8.13 -5.38 15.21
CA GLY A 66 -7.43 -6.40 16.01
C GLY A 66 -6.58 -5.81 17.14
N ALA A 67 -6.23 -6.64 18.12
CA ALA A 67 -5.36 -6.27 19.21
C ALA A 67 -3.90 -6.14 18.72
N HIS A 68 -3.55 -4.95 18.24
CA HIS A 68 -2.22 -4.63 17.74
C HIS A 68 -1.51 -3.67 18.68
N THR A 69 -0.28 -3.99 19.08
CA THR A 69 0.57 -3.01 19.77
C THR A 69 1.10 -2.01 18.74
N PRO A 70 0.80 -0.71 18.86
CA PRO A 70 1.28 0.28 17.89
C PRO A 70 2.80 0.29 17.86
N ARG A 71 3.37 0.08 16.67
CA ARG A 71 4.81 0.24 16.47
C ARG A 71 5.10 1.73 16.36
N ARG A 72 6.09 2.25 17.11
CA ARG A 72 6.58 3.62 16.89
C ARG A 72 6.90 3.77 15.41
N SER A 73 6.15 4.65 14.74
CA SER A 73 6.12 4.77 13.29
C SER A 73 7.53 4.90 12.71
N LEU A 74 8.01 3.83 12.09
CA LEU A 74 9.11 3.90 11.15
C LEU A 74 8.46 4.14 9.79
N ALA A 75 7.97 5.35 9.52
CA ALA A 75 7.23 5.66 8.30
C ALA A 75 7.95 5.26 6.98
N ASN A 76 9.22 4.82 7.05
CA ASN A 76 10.02 4.21 5.98
C ASN A 76 10.82 2.93 6.41
N GLY A 77 10.27 2.12 7.32
CA GLY A 77 11.02 1.29 8.29
C GLY A 77 11.53 -0.09 7.93
N ARG A 78 11.30 -0.59 6.72
CA ARG A 78 12.04 -1.76 6.23
C ARG A 78 12.49 -1.49 4.81
N ARG A 79 13.49 -0.61 4.69
CA ARG A 79 14.34 -0.63 3.51
C ARG A 79 14.88 -2.06 3.43
N VAL A 80 14.71 -2.71 2.29
CA VAL A 80 15.52 -3.89 1.96
C VAL A 80 16.97 -3.36 1.94
N THR A 81 17.69 -3.48 3.05
CA THR A 81 19.06 -2.96 3.23
C THR A 81 20.10 -3.94 2.72
N THR A 82 19.72 -5.00 1.99
CA THR A 82 20.69 -5.62 1.10
C THR A 82 21.05 -4.55 0.09
N ALA A 83 22.18 -3.88 0.32
CA ALA A 83 22.81 -3.05 -0.69
C ALA A 83 22.78 -3.89 -1.97
N PRO A 84 22.14 -3.40 -3.05
CA PRO A 84 22.23 -4.11 -4.31
C PRO A 84 23.72 -4.33 -4.58
N ALA A 85 24.09 -5.55 -4.97
CA ALA A 85 25.44 -5.78 -5.48
C ALA A 85 25.77 -4.65 -6.46
N PRO A 86 27.00 -4.11 -6.46
CA PRO A 86 27.36 -3.00 -7.34
C PRO A 86 26.90 -3.37 -8.75
N SER A 87 25.99 -2.57 -9.31
CA SER A 87 25.45 -2.85 -10.62
C SER A 87 26.62 -2.85 -11.59
N SER A 88 26.98 -4.03 -12.12
CA SER A 88 27.87 -4.08 -13.26
C SER A 88 27.19 -3.29 -14.37
N LYS A 89 27.92 -2.38 -15.02
CA LYS A 89 27.40 -1.67 -16.19
C LYS A 89 26.97 -2.74 -17.19
N TRP A 90 25.68 -2.76 -17.52
CA TRP A 90 25.18 -3.67 -18.53
C TRP A 90 25.87 -3.32 -19.85
N THR A 91 26.70 -4.25 -20.33
CA THR A 91 27.33 -4.17 -21.64
C THR A 91 26.54 -5.06 -22.57
N PRO A 92 25.97 -4.54 -23.67
CA PRO A 92 25.26 -5.36 -24.62
C PRO A 92 26.23 -6.39 -25.24
N PRO A 93 25.80 -7.65 -25.47
CA PRO A 93 26.64 -8.69 -26.05
C PRO A 93 27.00 -8.45 -27.53
N ALA A 94 26.38 -7.46 -28.18
CA ALA A 94 26.64 -7.06 -29.56
C ALA A 94 26.41 -5.55 -29.74
N ALA A 95 26.86 -5.00 -30.89
CA ALA A 95 26.54 -3.64 -31.27
C ALA A 95 25.02 -3.48 -31.41
N VAL A 96 24.39 -2.75 -30.48
CA VAL A 96 22.96 -2.47 -30.51
C VAL A 96 22.75 -1.36 -31.55
N GLU A 97 22.03 -1.65 -32.63
CA GLU A 97 21.58 -0.57 -33.51
C GLU A 97 20.61 0.34 -32.74
N PRO A 98 20.74 1.68 -32.83
CA PRO A 98 19.81 2.58 -32.21
C PRO A 98 18.41 2.37 -32.80
N ILE A 99 17.38 2.40 -31.93
CA ILE A 99 15.98 2.30 -32.33
C ILE A 99 15.70 3.41 -33.35
N ARG A 100 15.50 3.05 -34.62
CA ARG A 100 15.12 3.98 -35.67
C ARG A 100 13.68 4.40 -35.46
N ARG A 101 13.45 5.67 -35.17
CA ARG A 101 12.09 6.24 -35.18
C ARG A 101 11.61 6.33 -36.63
N PRO A 102 10.39 5.88 -36.97
CA PRO A 102 9.86 6.08 -38.31
C PRO A 102 9.70 7.58 -38.58
N ALA A 103 9.95 7.99 -39.83
CA ALA A 103 9.66 9.34 -40.27
C ALA A 103 8.14 9.59 -40.18
N ARG A 104 7.78 10.80 -39.73
CA ARG A 104 6.40 11.23 -39.45
C ARG A 104 5.55 11.32 -40.71
#